data_AF-A0A4Q2XQS4-F1
#
_entry.id   AF-A0A4Q2XQS4-F1
#
_cell.length_a   1.000
_cell.length_b   1.000
_cell.length_c   1.000
_cell.angle_alpha   90.00
_cell.angle_beta   90.00
_cell.angle_gamma   90.00
#
_symmetry.space_group_name_H-M   'P 1'
#
loop_
_entity.id
_entity.type
_entity.pdbx_description
1 polymer ?
#
loop_
_entity_poly.entity_id
_entity_poly.type
_entity_poly.pdbx_seq_one_letter_code
_entity_poly.pdbx_strand_id
1 'polypeptide(L)' 'MLRALGPESAFQRGFSITLNGNGEVIRSAKEAAPGDILKTKFADGEVASRVEK' A
#
# COMPACT_ATOMS: atom_id res chain seq x y z
N MET A 1 3.01 -26.88 11.51
CA MET A 1 2.47 -26.20 10.32
C MET A 1 3.13 -24.84 10.19
N LEU A 2 4.04 -24.68 9.23
CA LEU A 2 4.62 -23.38 8.91
C LEU A 2 3.51 -22.58 8.22
N ARG A 3 2.76 -21.78 8.98
CA ARG A 3 1.89 -20.75 8.37
C ARG A 3 2.87 -19.84 7.66
N ALA A 4 2.94 -19.94 6.34
CA ALA A 4 3.65 -18.97 5.55
C ALA A 4 3.17 -17.60 6.04
N LEU A 5 4.07 -16.80 6.61
CA LEU A 5 3.86 -15.37 6.81
C LEU A 5 3.85 -14.70 5.44
N GLY A 6 3.04 -15.24 4.52
CA GLY A 6 2.79 -14.65 3.23
C GLY A 6 2.08 -13.32 3.44
N PRO A 7 2.12 -12.43 2.44
CA PRO A 7 1.53 -11.10 2.51
C PRO A 7 0.06 -11.11 2.98
N GLU A 8 -0.68 -12.18 2.68
CA GLU A 8 -2.04 -12.42 3.18
C GLU A 8 -2.17 -12.34 4.71
N SER A 9 -1.22 -12.90 5.45
CA SER A 9 -1.23 -12.83 6.92
C SER A 9 -0.94 -11.42 7.45
N ALA A 10 -0.25 -10.58 6.67
CA ALA A 10 -0.03 -9.18 7.00
C ALA A 10 -1.29 -8.36 6.70
N PHE A 11 -1.93 -8.58 5.55
CA PHE A 11 -3.22 -7.94 5.24
C PHE A 11 -4.29 -8.25 6.29
N GLN A 12 -4.39 -9.51 6.75
CA GLN A 12 -5.32 -9.90 7.83
C GLN A 12 -5.00 -9.26 9.20
N ARG A 13 -3.79 -8.73 9.39
CA ARG A 13 -3.39 -7.98 10.61
C ARG A 13 -3.62 -6.48 10.48
N GLY A 14 -4.21 -6.01 9.38
CA GLY A 14 -4.49 -4.60 9.13
C GLY A 14 -3.35 -3.84 8.45
N PHE A 15 -2.33 -4.54 7.92
CA PHE A 15 -1.34 -3.88 7.06
C PHE A 15 -1.93 -3.63 5.67
N SER A 16 -1.44 -2.59 5.01
CA SER A 16 -1.77 -2.24 3.63
C SER A 16 -0.50 -2.07 2.80
N ILE A 17 -0.62 -2.15 1.48
CA ILE A 17 0.47 -1.81 0.54
C ILE A 17 0.12 -0.52 -0.16
N THR A 18 1.03 0.44 -0.14
CA THR A 18 0.90 1.70 -0.87
C THR A 18 1.64 1.62 -2.20
N LEU A 19 0.97 2.05 -3.26
CA LEU A 19 1.44 2.04 -4.63
C LEU A 19 1.37 3.48 -5.18
N ASN A 20 2.25 3.81 -6.12
CA ASN A 20 2.17 5.06 -6.87
C ASN A 20 1.06 5.01 -7.95
N GLY A 21 0.89 6.10 -8.70
CA GLY A 21 -0.10 6.18 -9.78
C GLY A 21 0.06 5.12 -10.87
N ASN A 22 1.29 4.63 -11.07
CA ASN A 22 1.64 3.59 -12.04
C ASN A 22 1.43 2.16 -11.51
N GLY A 23 1.09 2.01 -10.22
CA GLY A 23 0.92 0.71 -9.58
C GLY A 23 2.21 0.08 -9.05
N GLU A 24 3.27 0.87 -8.87
CA GLU A 24 4.54 0.41 -8.28
C GLU A 24 4.56 0.64 -6.78
N VAL A 25 5.12 -0.30 -6.01
CA VAL A 25 5.15 -0.22 -4.54
C VAL A 25 6.06 0.91 -4.07
N ILE A 26 5.49 1.82 -3.28
CA ILE A 26 6.22 2.85 -2.57
C ILE A 26 6.80 2.26 -1.30
N ARG A 27 8.11 2.37 -1.12
CA ARG A 27 8.82 1.82 0.06
C ARG A 27 9.35 2.90 0.98
N SER A 28 9.37 4.14 0.53
CA SER A 28 9.84 5.32 1.25
C SER A 28 8.88 6.50 1.03
N ALA A 29 8.58 7.24 2.10
CA ALA A 29 7.78 8.46 2.00
C ALA A 29 8.41 9.52 1.07
N LYS A 30 9.72 9.45 0.81
CA LYS A 30 10.43 10.35 -0.12
C LYS A 30 10.06 10.13 -1.59
N GLU A 31 9.46 8.99 -1.91
CA GLU A 31 9.00 8.65 -3.26
C GLU A 31 7.60 9.20 -3.56
N ALA A 32 6.93 9.76 -2.56
CA ALA A 32 5.63 10.40 -2.69
C ALA A 32 5.80 11.93 -2.67
N ALA A 33 5.31 12.61 -3.71
CA ALA A 33 5.34 14.07 -3.81
C ALA A 33 3.94 14.67 -3.60
N PRO A 34 3.82 15.90 -3.07
CA PRO A 34 2.54 16.59 -2.97
C PRO A 34 1.81 16.65 -4.32
N GLY A 35 0.53 16.26 -4.32
CA GLY A 35 -0.30 16.14 -5.51
C GLY A 35 -0.36 14.74 -6.12
N ASP A 36 0.55 13.83 -5.75
CA ASP A 36 0.53 12.46 -6.26
C ASP A 36 -0.73 11.71 -5.84
N ILE A 37 -1.23 10.88 -6.75
CA ILE A 37 -2.29 9.92 -6.45
C ILE A 37 -1.64 8.59 -6.08
N LEU A 38 -1.81 8.20 -4.83
CA LEU A 38 -1.39 6.91 -4.32
C LEU A 38 -2.57 5.95 -4.33
N LYS A 39 -2.29 4.68 -4.62
CA LYS A 39 -3.25 3.58 -4.46
C LYS A 39 -2.86 2.77 -3.25
N THR A 40 -3.78 2.60 -2.31
CA THR A 40 -3.55 1.80 -1.11
C THR A 40 -4.39 0.53 -1.21
N LYS A 41 -3.73 -0.62 -1.17
CA LYS A 41 -4.34 -1.93 -1.24
C LYS A 41 -4.51 -2.52 0.15
N PHE A 42 -5.74 -2.93 0.44
CA PHE A 42 -6.16 -3.63 1.65
C PHE A 42 -6.46 -5.10 1.32
N ALA A 43 -6.84 -5.86 2.35
CA ALA A 43 -7.22 -7.27 2.21
C ALA A 43 -8.45 -7.47 1.30
N ASP A 44 -9.35 -6.49 1.27
CA ASP A 44 -10.69 -6.55 0.70
C ASP A 44 -10.95 -5.53 -0.41
N GLY A 45 -9.94 -4.73 -0.78
CA GLY A 45 -10.11 -3.70 -1.80
C GLY A 45 -8.94 -2.75 -1.94
N GLU A 46 -9.16 -1.70 -2.71
CA GLU A 46 -8.19 -0.65 -2.99
C GLU A 46 -8.86 0.72 -2.89
N VAL A 47 -8.12 1.70 -2.38
CA VAL A 47 -8.56 3.11 -2.35
C VAL A 47 -7.50 4.00 -3.01
N ALA A 48 -7.91 5.18 -3.46
CA ALA A 48 -7.01 6.21 -3.92
C ALA A 48 -6.93 7.36 -2.90
N SER A 49 -5.72 7.88 -2.69
CA SER A 49 -5.46 9.04 -1.82
C SER A 49 -4.55 10.04 -2.53
N ARG A 50 -4.69 11.32 -2.20
CA ARG A 50 -3.80 12.38 -2.69
C ARG A 50 -2.79 12.75 -1.60
N VAL A 51 -1.54 12.93 -1.98
CA VAL A 51 -0.49 13.41 -1.06
C VAL A 51 -0.65 14.92 -0.87
N GLU A 52 -0.73 15.37 0.38
CA GLU A 52 -0.91 16.79 0.71
C GLU A 52 0.36 17.46 1.27
N LYS A 53 1.28 16.69 1.90
CA LYS A 53 2.47 17.22 2.59
C LYS A 53 3.68 16.32 2.43
#